data_AF-A0A8S9MXL0-F1
#
_entry.id   AF-A0A8S9MXL0-F1
#
_cell.length_a   1.000
_cell.length_b   1.000
_cell.length_c   1.000
_cell.angle_alpha   90.00
_cell.angle_beta   90.00
_cell.angle_gamma   90.00
#
_symmetry.space_group_name_H-M   'P 1'
#
loop_
_entity.id
_entity.type
_entity.pdbx_description
1 polymer ?
#
loop_
_entity_poly.entity_id
_entity_poly.type
_entity_poly.pdbx_seq_one_letter_code
_entity_poly.pdbx_strand_id
1 'polypeptide(L)'
;MIGPAGITGLRFKSFRDNWSSAYQMTNNAGIPDPTGGTYWSFNDLVGLFFPAVTGIMAGSNRSASLKDTQRSIPVGTLAATLTTTSLYVISVLFFGAVATRDKLLTDRLLTATVAWPWPVIVHVGIILSTLGAALQSLTGAPRLLAAIANDDILPILNYFKVADTSEPHIATLFTALICIGCVVIGNLDLITPTVTMFYLLCYSGVNLSCFLLDILDAPSWRPRWKYHHWSLSFVGAALCIVIMFLISWSFTVVAIALASLIYKYVGLKGKAGDWGDGFKSAYFQLALRSLRSLGGKVT
;
A
#
# COMPACT_ATOMS: atom_id res chain seq x y z
N MET A 1 -19.01 26.26 30.09
CA MET A 1 -17.83 25.98 29.25
C MET A 1 -18.20 26.26 27.81
N ILE A 2 -17.74 27.39 27.27
CA ILE A 2 -17.86 27.68 25.83
C ILE A 2 -16.89 26.71 25.17
N GLY A 3 -17.40 25.76 24.39
CA GLY A 3 -16.55 24.80 23.67
C GLY A 3 -15.57 25.51 22.74
N PRO A 4 -14.47 24.86 22.32
CA PRO A 4 -13.54 25.45 21.37
C PRO A 4 -14.29 25.97 20.13
N ALA A 5 -13.96 27.19 19.69
CA ALA A 5 -14.64 27.81 18.55
C ALA A 5 -14.65 26.86 17.33
N GLY A 6 -15.83 26.67 16.74
CA GLY A 6 -16.04 25.76 15.60
C GLY A 6 -16.40 24.31 15.97
N ILE A 7 -16.39 23.91 17.24
CA ILE A 7 -16.90 22.59 17.67
C ILE A 7 -18.37 22.74 18.06
N THR A 8 -19.26 22.19 17.21
CA THR A 8 -20.72 22.29 17.39
C THR A 8 -21.29 21.17 18.26
N GLY A 9 -20.50 20.12 18.50
CA GLY A 9 -20.99 18.82 18.97
C GLY A 9 -21.71 18.07 17.85
N LEU A 10 -22.17 16.84 18.11
CA LEU A 10 -22.88 16.01 17.14
C LEU A 10 -24.21 16.66 16.72
N ARG A 11 -24.22 17.33 15.57
CA ARG A 11 -25.41 17.99 15.03
C ARG A 11 -25.65 17.61 13.59
N PHE A 12 -26.90 17.26 13.27
CA PHE A 12 -27.32 16.98 11.90
C PHE A 12 -27.19 18.21 10.97
N LYS A 13 -27.35 19.43 11.52
CA LYS A 13 -27.15 20.66 10.75
C LYS A 13 -25.72 20.79 10.23
N SER A 14 -24.73 20.64 11.11
CA SER A 14 -23.30 20.67 10.74
C SER A 14 -22.97 19.60 9.70
N PHE A 15 -23.53 18.39 9.87
CA PHE A 15 -23.38 17.30 8.90
C PHE A 15 -23.92 17.68 7.51
N ARG A 16 -25.11 18.27 7.45
CA ARG A 16 -25.72 18.72 6.19
C ARG A 16 -24.90 19.82 5.52
N ASP A 17 -24.37 20.76 6.30
CA ASP A 17 -23.56 21.87 5.79
C ASP A 17 -22.18 21.39 5.26
N ASN A 18 -21.68 20.26 5.78
CA ASN A 18 -20.41 19.63 5.40
C ASN A 18 -20.53 18.58 4.27
N TRP A 19 -21.73 18.25 3.80
CA TRP A 19 -21.95 17.14 2.85
C TRP A 19 -21.37 17.38 1.45
N SER A 20 -21.36 18.63 0.99
CA SER A 20 -20.87 18.99 -0.36
C SER A 20 -19.36 19.12 -0.41
N SER A 21 -18.75 19.00 -1.59
CA SER A 21 -17.33 19.32 -1.81
C SER A 21 -17.08 20.84 -1.77
N ALA A 22 -15.91 21.27 -1.27
CA ALA A 22 -15.40 22.65 -1.42
C ALA A 22 -13.90 22.60 -1.67
N TYR A 23 -13.55 22.22 -2.90
CA TYR A 23 -12.18 22.32 -3.37
C TYR A 23 -11.83 23.80 -3.56
N GLN A 24 -10.69 24.21 -3.03
CA GLN A 24 -10.24 25.60 -3.05
C GLN A 24 -8.72 25.66 -3.02
N MET A 25 -8.19 26.83 -3.34
CA MET A 25 -6.76 27.09 -3.23
C MET A 25 -6.32 27.11 -1.77
N THR A 26 -5.14 26.55 -1.53
CA THR A 26 -4.52 26.46 -0.21
C THR A 26 -3.08 26.94 -0.24
N ASN A 27 -2.58 27.38 0.90
CA ASN A 27 -1.16 27.61 1.11
C ASN A 27 -0.37 26.28 1.18
N ASN A 28 0.95 26.37 1.37
CA ASN A 28 1.83 25.20 1.51
C ASN A 28 1.51 24.31 2.74
N ALA A 29 0.72 24.82 3.68
CA ALA A 29 0.22 24.08 4.84
C ALA A 29 -1.20 23.55 4.62
N GLY A 30 -1.70 23.49 3.38
CA GLY A 30 -3.01 22.92 3.05
C GLY A 30 -4.20 23.67 3.66
N ILE A 31 -3.99 24.89 4.17
CA ILE A 31 -5.04 25.74 4.74
C ILE A 31 -5.61 26.62 3.63
N PRO A 32 -6.95 26.82 3.57
CA PRO A 32 -7.57 27.67 2.57
C PRO A 32 -6.97 29.07 2.52
N ASP A 33 -6.50 29.47 1.34
CA ASP A 33 -5.92 30.78 1.10
C ASP A 33 -6.21 31.18 -0.36
N PRO A 34 -6.95 32.28 -0.59
CA PRO A 34 -7.23 32.78 -1.94
C PRO A 34 -5.98 33.12 -2.75
N THR A 35 -4.85 33.39 -2.08
CA THR A 35 -3.55 33.66 -2.70
C THR A 35 -2.64 32.44 -2.75
N GLY A 36 -3.12 31.29 -2.26
CA GLY A 36 -2.40 30.02 -2.22
C GLY A 36 -2.14 29.45 -3.61
N GLY A 37 -0.93 28.91 -3.83
CA GLY A 37 -0.52 28.35 -5.12
C GLY A 37 -0.94 26.90 -5.37
N THR A 38 -1.51 26.22 -4.37
CA THR A 38 -1.82 24.78 -4.45
C THR A 38 -3.32 24.57 -4.51
N TYR A 39 -3.80 23.85 -5.53
CA TYR A 39 -5.20 23.46 -5.68
C TYR A 39 -5.35 21.95 -5.46
N TRP A 40 -6.33 21.55 -4.64
CA TRP A 40 -6.59 20.15 -4.33
C TRP A 40 -7.78 19.62 -5.13
N SER A 41 -7.54 18.66 -6.02
CA SER A 41 -8.60 17.92 -6.69
C SER A 41 -8.99 16.66 -5.92
N PHE A 42 -10.10 16.02 -6.31
CA PHE A 42 -10.49 14.72 -5.78
C PHE A 42 -9.37 13.67 -5.91
N ASN A 43 -8.68 13.66 -7.05
CA ASN A 43 -7.63 12.69 -7.34
C ASN A 43 -6.41 12.88 -6.42
N ASP A 44 -6.05 14.13 -6.13
CA ASP A 44 -4.94 14.45 -5.23
C ASP A 44 -5.24 13.99 -3.79
N LEU A 45 -6.48 14.20 -3.33
CA LEU A 45 -6.92 13.73 -2.02
C LEU A 45 -6.98 12.20 -1.92
N VAL A 46 -7.33 11.51 -3.01
CA VAL A 46 -7.22 10.04 -3.08
C VAL A 46 -5.77 9.62 -2.88
N GLY A 47 -4.83 10.27 -3.58
CA GLY A 47 -3.39 10.01 -3.43
C GLY A 47 -2.85 10.30 -2.03
N LEU A 48 -3.37 11.34 -1.37
CA LEU A 48 -3.02 11.72 0.00
C LEU A 48 -3.59 10.75 1.04
N PHE A 49 -4.82 10.26 0.86
CA PHE A 49 -5.47 9.35 1.81
C PHE A 49 -4.97 7.92 1.69
N PHE A 50 -4.57 7.48 0.50
CA PHE A 50 -4.28 6.07 0.21
C PHE A 50 -3.27 5.41 1.17
N PRO A 51 -2.19 6.06 1.64
CA PRO A 51 -1.24 5.41 2.54
C PRO A 51 -1.87 4.96 3.87
N ALA A 52 -2.99 5.58 4.29
CA ALA A 52 -3.73 5.15 5.47
C ALA A 52 -4.31 3.72 5.34
N VAL A 53 -4.63 3.28 4.12
CA VAL A 53 -5.17 1.93 3.87
C VAL A 53 -4.11 0.91 3.43
N THR A 54 -2.83 1.31 3.41
CA THR A 54 -1.72 0.41 3.07
C THR A 54 -1.33 -0.48 4.25
N GLY A 55 -0.32 -1.35 4.06
CA GLY A 55 0.21 -2.18 5.14
C GLY A 55 -0.48 -3.53 5.33
N ILE A 56 -1.37 -3.94 4.42
CA ILE A 56 -2.05 -5.26 4.48
C ILE A 56 -1.07 -6.45 4.50
N MET A 57 0.14 -6.27 3.98
CA MET A 57 1.21 -7.29 3.96
C MET A 57 1.90 -7.47 5.32
N ALA A 58 1.66 -6.60 6.30
CA ALA A 58 2.22 -6.76 7.64
C ALA A 58 1.80 -8.09 8.30
N GLY A 59 0.61 -8.59 7.97
CA GLY A 59 0.10 -9.87 8.48
C GLY A 59 0.93 -11.09 8.03
N SER A 60 1.57 -11.03 6.87
CA SER A 60 2.42 -12.12 6.36
C SER A 60 3.87 -12.05 6.82
N ASN A 61 4.33 -10.92 7.35
CA ASN A 61 5.73 -10.73 7.74
C ASN A 61 6.17 -11.61 8.94
N ARG A 62 5.22 -12.25 9.63
CA ARG A 62 5.46 -13.18 10.74
C ARG A 62 4.98 -14.60 10.45
N SER A 63 4.81 -14.95 9.17
CA SER A 63 4.29 -16.23 8.71
C SER A 63 5.05 -17.45 9.27
N ALA A 64 6.35 -17.34 9.49
CA ALA A 64 7.21 -18.39 10.05
C ALA A 64 6.96 -18.68 11.55
N SER A 65 6.33 -17.75 12.28
CA SER A 65 6.05 -17.88 13.72
C SER A 65 4.59 -18.27 14.01
N LEU A 66 3.76 -18.45 12.99
CA LEU A 66 2.35 -18.80 13.16
C LEU A 66 2.17 -20.32 13.28
N LYS A 67 1.31 -20.75 14.21
CA LYS A 67 0.93 -22.16 14.37
C LYS A 67 0.23 -22.71 13.13
N ASP A 68 -0.67 -21.93 12.54
CA ASP A 68 -1.39 -22.26 11.31
C ASP A 68 -1.42 -21.04 10.38
N THR A 69 -0.43 -20.98 9.49
CA THR A 69 -0.25 -19.89 8.53
C THR A 69 -1.36 -19.85 7.47
N GLN A 70 -1.89 -21.01 7.06
CA GLN A 70 -2.89 -21.10 5.99
C GLN A 70 -4.24 -20.52 6.41
N ARG A 71 -4.61 -20.66 7.69
CA ARG A 71 -5.84 -20.06 8.22
C ARG A 71 -5.63 -18.66 8.79
N SER A 72 -4.54 -18.43 9.52
CA SER A 72 -4.39 -17.21 10.33
C SER A 72 -4.14 -15.97 9.48
N ILE A 73 -3.36 -16.08 8.39
CA ILE A 73 -3.09 -14.94 7.49
C ILE A 73 -4.38 -14.42 6.84
N PRO A 74 -5.15 -15.22 6.08
CA PRO A 74 -6.32 -14.69 5.37
C PRO A 74 -7.39 -14.15 6.32
N VAL A 75 -7.67 -14.85 7.43
CA VAL A 75 -8.66 -14.39 8.42
C VAL A 75 -8.19 -13.11 9.11
N GLY A 76 -6.93 -13.08 9.55
CA GLY A 76 -6.36 -11.93 10.24
C GLY A 76 -6.32 -10.68 9.36
N THR A 77 -5.84 -10.80 8.12
CA THR A 77 -5.76 -9.68 7.18
C THR A 77 -7.16 -9.15 6.84
N LEU A 78 -8.12 -10.02 6.49
CA LEU A 78 -9.48 -9.57 6.16
C LEU A 78 -10.21 -8.92 7.34
N ALA A 79 -10.08 -9.49 8.55
CA ALA A 79 -10.68 -8.92 9.75
C ALA A 79 -10.06 -7.56 10.09
N ALA A 80 -8.74 -7.42 9.97
CA ALA A 80 -8.04 -6.15 10.18
C ALA A 80 -8.50 -5.09 9.16
N THR A 81 -8.55 -5.43 7.87
CA THR A 81 -9.02 -4.52 6.80
C THR A 81 -10.47 -4.06 7.02
N LEU A 82 -11.38 -4.98 7.40
CA LEU A 82 -12.77 -4.63 7.67
C LEU A 82 -12.88 -3.71 8.90
N THR A 83 -12.10 -3.98 9.94
CA THR A 83 -12.07 -3.16 11.16
C THR A 83 -11.57 -1.75 10.88
N THR A 84 -10.44 -1.60 10.18
CA THR A 84 -9.88 -0.27 9.87
C THR A 84 -10.79 0.52 8.93
N THR A 85 -11.36 -0.13 7.92
CA THR A 85 -12.32 0.51 7.00
C THR A 85 -13.55 1.02 7.76
N SER A 86 -14.10 0.21 8.66
CA SER A 86 -15.23 0.62 9.50
C SER A 86 -14.88 1.83 10.36
N LEU A 87 -13.69 1.83 10.98
CA LEU A 87 -13.22 2.97 11.78
C LEU A 87 -13.04 4.24 10.94
N TYR A 88 -12.51 4.15 9.73
CA TYR A 88 -12.38 5.31 8.84
C TYR A 88 -13.75 5.88 8.45
N VAL A 89 -14.70 5.05 8.04
CA VAL A 89 -16.05 5.49 7.66
C VAL A 89 -16.76 6.15 8.84
N ILE A 90 -16.71 5.53 10.03
CA ILE A 90 -17.29 6.11 11.25
C ILE A 90 -16.64 7.46 11.56
N SER A 91 -15.32 7.54 11.50
CA SER A 91 -14.58 8.79 11.80
C SER A 91 -14.97 9.92 10.84
N VAL A 92 -15.07 9.66 9.54
CA VAL A 92 -15.49 10.64 8.53
C VAL A 92 -16.90 11.17 8.83
N LEU A 93 -17.84 10.27 9.14
CA LEU A 93 -19.22 10.65 9.47
C LEU A 93 -19.29 11.49 10.75
N PHE A 94 -18.52 11.13 11.78
CA PHE A 94 -18.48 11.86 13.05
C PHE A 94 -17.83 13.23 12.91
N PHE A 95 -16.69 13.35 12.21
CA PHE A 95 -16.06 14.65 11.98
C PHE A 95 -16.95 15.58 11.17
N GLY A 96 -17.65 15.07 10.17
CA GLY A 96 -18.65 15.83 9.42
C GLY A 96 -19.78 16.38 10.30
N ALA A 97 -20.14 15.70 11.39
CA ALA A 97 -21.22 16.14 12.29
C ALA A 97 -20.76 17.01 13.47
N VAL A 98 -19.48 16.93 13.88
CA VAL A 98 -18.97 17.54 15.12
C VAL A 98 -18.43 18.96 14.94
N ALA A 99 -17.85 19.27 13.78
CA ALA A 99 -17.12 20.52 13.55
C ALA A 99 -17.71 21.34 12.39
N THR A 100 -17.54 22.66 12.43
CA THR A 100 -17.85 23.53 11.29
C THR A 100 -16.87 23.31 10.14
N ARG A 101 -17.31 23.57 8.91
CA ARG A 101 -16.51 23.41 7.69
C ARG A 101 -15.17 24.13 7.74
N ASP A 102 -15.18 25.38 8.21
CA ASP A 102 -13.98 26.20 8.37
C ASP A 102 -12.98 25.54 9.33
N LYS A 103 -13.48 24.95 10.42
CA LYS A 103 -12.63 24.26 11.38
C LYS A 103 -12.05 22.96 10.84
N LEU A 104 -12.81 22.21 10.03
CA LEU A 104 -12.32 21.02 9.32
C LEU A 104 -11.16 21.34 8.35
N LEU A 105 -11.18 22.52 7.74
CA LEU A 105 -10.19 22.95 6.74
C LEU A 105 -8.95 23.59 7.36
N THR A 106 -9.09 24.22 8.52
CA THR A 106 -8.00 24.96 9.17
C THR A 106 -7.27 24.14 10.24
N ASP A 107 -7.95 23.22 10.91
CA ASP A 107 -7.40 22.45 12.03
C ASP A 107 -6.92 21.06 11.63
N ARG A 108 -5.60 20.92 11.41
CA ARG A 108 -4.95 19.64 11.08
C ARG A 108 -4.97 18.63 12.23
N LEU A 109 -5.19 19.05 13.46
CA LEU A 109 -5.20 18.20 14.66
C LEU A 109 -6.58 18.19 15.32
N LEU A 110 -7.64 18.28 14.50
CA LEU A 110 -9.03 18.27 14.96
C LEU A 110 -9.35 17.10 15.90
N THR A 111 -8.79 15.92 15.63
CA THR A 111 -8.97 14.75 16.50
C THR A 111 -8.51 15.01 17.93
N ALA A 112 -7.44 15.79 18.11
CA ALA A 112 -6.95 16.18 19.43
C ALA A 112 -7.82 17.27 20.07
N THR A 113 -8.36 18.21 19.28
CA THR A 113 -9.20 19.29 19.82
C THR A 113 -10.58 18.82 20.26
N VAL A 114 -11.10 17.76 19.65
CA VAL A 114 -12.37 17.11 20.02
C VAL A 114 -12.18 16.08 21.16
N ALA A 115 -10.94 15.68 21.46
CA ALA A 115 -10.66 14.58 22.37
C ALA A 115 -11.11 14.86 23.82
N TRP A 116 -11.77 13.88 24.41
CA TRP A 116 -12.08 13.83 25.84
C TRP A 116 -11.26 12.71 26.51
N PRO A 117 -10.68 12.91 27.71
CA PRO A 117 -10.85 14.09 28.56
C PRO A 117 -9.82 15.21 28.29
N TRP A 118 -8.63 14.89 27.77
CA TRP A 118 -7.52 15.85 27.60
C TRP A 118 -6.90 15.72 26.20
N PRO A 119 -6.73 16.82 25.43
CA PRO A 119 -6.11 16.79 24.09
C PRO A 119 -4.70 16.18 24.04
N VAL A 120 -3.94 16.31 25.12
CA VAL A 120 -2.57 15.79 25.26
C VAL A 120 -2.49 14.29 25.02
N ILE A 121 -3.55 13.53 25.36
CA ILE A 121 -3.59 12.08 25.15
C ILE A 121 -3.48 11.74 23.66
N VAL A 122 -4.17 12.49 22.81
CA VAL A 122 -4.11 12.27 21.36
C VAL A 122 -2.76 12.68 20.80
N HIS A 123 -2.18 13.80 21.26
CA HIS A 123 -0.83 14.21 20.84
C HIS A 123 0.23 13.15 21.16
N VAL A 124 0.23 12.63 22.40
CA VAL A 124 1.15 11.56 22.82
C VAL A 124 0.88 10.28 22.01
N GLY A 125 -0.39 9.94 21.79
CA GLY A 125 -0.77 8.79 20.98
C GLY A 125 -0.28 8.86 19.55
N ILE A 126 -0.42 10.02 18.89
CA ILE A 126 0.09 10.24 17.53
C ILE A 126 1.62 10.07 17.50
N ILE A 127 2.36 10.67 18.44
CA ILE A 127 3.83 10.58 18.50
C ILE A 127 4.28 9.13 18.69
N LEU A 128 3.73 8.42 19.69
CA LEU A 128 4.12 7.03 19.95
C LEU A 128 3.74 6.09 18.80
N SER A 129 2.56 6.27 18.21
CA SER A 129 2.09 5.47 17.08
C SER A 129 2.95 5.68 15.83
N THR A 130 3.25 6.94 15.49
CA THR A 130 4.10 7.28 14.33
C THR A 130 5.53 6.82 14.50
N LEU A 131 6.13 6.95 15.69
CA LEU A 131 7.45 6.40 15.99
C LEU A 131 7.47 4.87 15.86
N GLY A 132 6.45 4.18 16.37
CA GLY A 132 6.32 2.73 16.25
C GLY A 132 6.24 2.27 14.80
N ALA A 133 5.41 2.93 13.99
CA ALA A 133 5.31 2.66 12.56
C ALA A 133 6.63 2.92 11.82
N ALA A 134 7.31 4.03 12.13
CA ALA A 134 8.61 4.37 11.53
C ALA A 134 9.69 3.32 11.87
N LEU A 135 9.76 2.86 13.12
CA LEU A 135 10.69 1.81 13.54
C LEU A 135 10.39 0.47 12.85
N GLN A 136 9.12 0.12 12.67
CA GLN A 136 8.72 -1.08 11.93
C GLN A 136 9.19 -1.01 10.47
N SER A 137 8.97 0.12 9.79
CA SER A 137 9.41 0.30 8.41
C SER A 137 10.94 0.31 8.27
N LEU A 138 11.64 0.96 9.20
CA LEU A 138 13.11 1.05 9.20
C LEU A 138 13.79 -0.30 9.44
N THR A 139 13.15 -1.21 10.17
CA THR A 139 13.66 -2.57 10.38
C THR A 139 13.18 -3.55 9.31
N GLY A 140 12.00 -3.34 8.74
CA GLY A 140 11.40 -4.21 7.72
C GLY A 140 12.03 -4.05 6.34
N ALA A 141 12.22 -2.81 5.86
CA ALA A 141 12.72 -2.55 4.51
C ALA A 141 14.13 -3.10 4.25
N PRO A 142 15.13 -2.94 5.16
CA PRO A 142 16.46 -3.53 4.98
C PRO A 142 16.46 -5.05 4.91
N ARG A 143 15.60 -5.70 5.70
CA ARG A 143 15.48 -7.17 5.73
C ARG A 143 14.88 -7.69 4.43
N LEU A 144 13.88 -6.99 3.87
CA LEU A 144 13.33 -7.33 2.56
C LEU A 144 14.38 -7.16 1.46
N LEU A 145 15.17 -6.06 1.49
CA LEU A 145 16.24 -5.84 0.53
C LEU A 145 17.34 -6.91 0.62
N ALA A 146 17.74 -7.28 1.84
CA ALA A 146 18.73 -8.33 2.08
C ALA A 146 18.22 -9.71 1.63
N ALA A 147 16.94 -10.02 1.84
CA ALA A 147 16.33 -11.26 1.36
C ALA A 147 16.38 -11.36 -0.17
N ILE A 148 15.99 -10.29 -0.89
CA ILE A 148 16.07 -10.24 -2.36
C ILE A 148 17.52 -10.39 -2.84
N ALA A 149 18.48 -9.79 -2.12
CA ALA A 149 19.89 -9.92 -2.45
C ALA A 149 20.40 -11.36 -2.23
N ASN A 150 19.97 -12.03 -1.16
CA ASN A 150 20.34 -13.41 -0.85
C ASN A 150 19.82 -14.41 -1.88
N ASP A 151 18.66 -14.13 -2.50
CA ASP A 151 18.07 -14.97 -3.55
C ASP A 151 18.85 -14.95 -4.88
N ASP A 152 19.91 -14.12 -5.01
CA ASP A 152 20.77 -14.04 -6.21
C ASP A 152 20.03 -13.67 -7.52
N ILE A 153 18.81 -13.14 -7.41
CA ILE A 153 17.94 -12.80 -8.55
C ILE A 153 18.50 -11.59 -9.33
N LEU A 154 19.03 -10.60 -8.60
CA LEU A 154 19.57 -9.36 -9.15
C LEU A 154 21.05 -9.23 -8.76
N PRO A 155 21.99 -9.57 -9.66
CA PRO A 155 23.43 -9.54 -9.35
C PRO A 155 23.93 -8.18 -8.84
N ILE A 156 23.27 -7.09 -9.24
CA ILE A 156 23.60 -5.73 -8.79
C ILE A 156 23.32 -5.50 -7.30
N LEU A 157 22.41 -6.29 -6.70
CA LEU A 157 22.05 -6.23 -5.29
C LEU A 157 22.92 -7.13 -4.40
N ASN A 158 23.87 -7.89 -4.97
CA ASN A 158 24.72 -8.82 -4.22
C ASN A 158 25.56 -8.14 -3.12
N TYR A 159 25.76 -6.83 -3.21
CA TYR A 159 26.41 -6.03 -2.16
C TYR A 159 25.61 -5.98 -0.85
N PHE A 160 24.29 -6.16 -0.90
CA PHE A 160 23.38 -6.14 0.27
C PHE A 160 23.16 -7.53 0.90
N LYS A 161 23.87 -8.56 0.43
CA LYS A 161 23.76 -9.91 0.99
C LYS A 161 24.22 -9.96 2.45
N VAL A 162 23.51 -10.74 3.25
CA VAL A 162 23.87 -10.96 4.65
C VAL A 162 23.47 -12.39 5.05
N ALA A 163 24.19 -13.00 6.00
CA ALA A 163 23.81 -14.32 6.52
C ALA A 163 22.46 -14.23 7.26
N ASP A 164 21.64 -15.29 7.22
CA ASP A 164 20.25 -15.27 7.70
C ASP A 164 20.06 -14.81 9.16
N THR A 165 21.08 -14.97 10.01
CA THR A 165 21.05 -14.58 11.43
C THR A 165 21.66 -13.18 11.69
N SER A 166 22.36 -12.60 10.70
CA SER A 166 23.07 -11.33 10.85
C SER A 166 22.18 -10.15 10.48
N GLU A 167 22.40 -9.01 11.15
CA GLU A 167 21.68 -7.79 10.82
C GLU A 167 22.22 -7.14 9.53
N PRO A 168 21.34 -6.70 8.61
CA PRO A 168 21.76 -6.17 7.32
C PRO A 168 22.22 -4.70 7.42
N HIS A 169 23.38 -4.45 8.03
CA HIS A 169 23.89 -3.09 8.30
C HIS A 169 23.97 -2.19 7.06
N ILE A 170 24.45 -2.72 5.93
CA ILE A 170 24.60 -1.98 4.66
C ILE A 170 23.23 -1.61 4.09
N ALA A 171 22.27 -2.53 4.08
CA ALA A 171 20.91 -2.26 3.62
C ALA A 171 20.22 -1.25 4.54
N THR A 172 20.45 -1.33 5.87
CA THR A 172 19.94 -0.36 6.84
C THR A 172 20.49 1.03 6.56
N LEU A 173 21.80 1.18 6.35
CA LEU A 173 22.40 2.46 5.99
C LEU A 173 21.81 3.02 4.69
N PHE A 174 21.64 2.18 3.67
CA PHE A 174 21.04 2.58 2.39
C PHE A 174 19.61 3.10 2.57
N THR A 175 18.76 2.35 3.28
CA THR A 175 17.39 2.81 3.56
C THR A 175 17.35 4.07 4.41
N ALA A 176 18.26 4.21 5.38
CA ALA A 176 18.36 5.40 6.21
C ALA A 176 18.72 6.65 5.40
N LEU A 177 19.64 6.53 4.43
CA LEU A 177 19.99 7.63 3.52
C LEU A 177 18.80 8.08 2.67
N ILE A 178 18.02 7.14 2.14
CA ILE A 178 16.78 7.46 1.39
C ILE A 178 15.78 8.18 2.31
N CYS A 179 15.56 7.66 3.52
CA CYS A 179 14.66 8.27 4.50
C CYS A 179 15.10 9.68 4.87
N ILE A 180 16.40 9.92 5.10
CA ILE A 180 16.95 11.25 5.38
C ILE A 180 16.66 12.21 4.22
N GLY A 181 16.85 11.76 2.98
CA GLY A 181 16.50 12.55 1.79
C GLY A 181 15.03 12.96 1.78
N CYS A 182 14.11 12.02 2.06
CA CYS A 182 12.68 12.31 2.17
C CYS A 182 12.36 13.27 3.33
N VAL A 183 13.02 13.15 4.48
CA VAL A 183 12.82 14.04 5.63
C VAL A 183 13.26 15.46 5.30
N VAL A 184 14.36 15.64 4.57
CA VAL A 184 14.87 16.97 4.17
C VAL A 184 13.89 17.71 3.26
N ILE A 185 13.07 17.01 2.46
CA ILE A 185 12.01 17.63 1.66
C ILE A 185 10.98 18.35 2.54
N GLY A 186 10.76 17.88 3.78
CA GLY A 186 10.00 18.60 4.81
C GLY A 186 8.50 18.77 4.53
N ASN A 187 7.97 18.19 3.46
CA ASN A 187 6.56 18.29 3.08
C ASN A 187 5.93 16.91 2.84
N LEU A 188 5.10 16.47 3.80
CA LEU A 188 4.39 15.20 3.74
C LEU A 188 3.41 15.12 2.56
N ASP A 189 2.81 16.25 2.18
CA ASP A 189 1.80 16.34 1.12
C ASP A 189 2.39 16.01 -0.26
N LEU A 190 3.71 16.20 -0.45
CA LEU A 190 4.43 15.83 -1.68
C LEU A 190 4.92 14.38 -1.67
N ILE A 191 5.31 13.88 -0.50
CA ILE A 191 5.87 12.52 -0.36
C ILE A 191 4.76 11.47 -0.44
N THR A 192 3.59 11.77 0.13
CA THR A 192 2.49 10.83 0.31
C THR A 192 1.96 10.26 -1.03
N PRO A 193 1.65 11.08 -2.06
CA PRO A 193 1.23 10.55 -3.36
C PRO A 193 2.31 9.69 -4.04
N THR A 194 3.59 10.01 -3.83
CA THR A 194 4.70 9.23 -4.37
C THR A 194 4.75 7.83 -3.73
N VAL A 195 4.58 7.75 -2.41
CA VAL A 195 4.50 6.46 -1.69
C VAL A 195 3.29 5.65 -2.13
N THR A 196 2.14 6.30 -2.33
CA THR A 196 0.92 5.69 -2.87
C THR A 196 1.17 4.96 -4.19
N MET A 197 1.93 5.57 -5.10
CA MET A 197 2.26 4.95 -6.39
C MET A 197 3.04 3.65 -6.24
N PHE A 198 4.02 3.60 -5.34
CA PHE A 198 4.80 2.39 -5.10
C PHE A 198 3.96 1.26 -4.50
N TYR A 199 3.05 1.58 -3.57
CA TYR A 199 2.13 0.58 -3.00
C TYR A 199 1.14 0.07 -4.03
N LEU A 200 0.54 0.96 -4.84
CA LEU A 200 -0.38 0.57 -5.91
C LEU A 200 0.30 -0.31 -6.96
N LEU A 201 1.54 0.00 -7.32
CA LEU A 201 2.34 -0.84 -8.23
C LEU A 201 2.56 -2.23 -7.65
N CYS A 202 2.91 -2.33 -6.36
CA CYS A 202 3.10 -3.60 -5.67
C CYS A 202 1.80 -4.42 -5.64
N TYR A 203 0.68 -3.80 -5.26
CA TYR A 203 -0.62 -4.48 -5.22
C TYR A 203 -1.10 -4.90 -6.60
N SER A 204 -0.88 -4.07 -7.62
CA SER A 204 -1.12 -4.42 -9.02
C SER A 204 -0.28 -5.63 -9.44
N GLY A 205 1.02 -5.64 -9.10
CA GLY A 205 1.93 -6.73 -9.43
C GLY A 205 1.51 -8.07 -8.79
N VAL A 206 1.13 -8.06 -7.52
CA VAL A 206 0.65 -9.25 -6.81
C VAL A 206 -0.68 -9.74 -7.41
N ASN A 207 -1.64 -8.85 -7.62
CA ASN A 207 -2.93 -9.20 -8.19
C ASN A 207 -2.80 -9.74 -9.63
N LEU A 208 -1.97 -9.10 -10.45
CA LEU A 208 -1.70 -9.54 -11.82
C LEU A 208 -1.01 -10.91 -11.83
N SER A 209 -0.06 -11.15 -10.91
CA SER A 209 0.62 -12.44 -10.79
C SER A 209 -0.36 -13.56 -10.43
N CYS A 210 -1.24 -13.36 -9.44
CA CYS A 210 -2.27 -14.33 -9.08
C CYS A 210 -3.22 -14.63 -10.26
N PHE A 211 -3.67 -13.58 -10.95
CA PHE A 211 -4.52 -13.71 -12.13
C PHE A 211 -3.85 -14.52 -13.26
N LEU A 212 -2.59 -14.22 -13.57
CA LEU A 212 -1.84 -14.94 -14.60
C LEU A 212 -1.60 -16.40 -14.20
N LEU A 213 -1.28 -16.67 -12.94
CA LEU A 213 -1.07 -18.04 -12.45
C LEU A 213 -2.34 -18.90 -12.52
N ASP A 214 -3.51 -18.30 -12.24
CA ASP A 214 -4.81 -18.95 -12.39
C ASP A 214 -5.12 -19.25 -13.87
N ILE A 215 -4.97 -18.26 -14.76
CA ILE A 215 -5.31 -18.43 -16.19
C ILE A 215 -4.36 -19.38 -16.90
N LEU A 216 -3.08 -19.36 -16.55
CA LEU A 216 -2.05 -20.21 -17.14
C LEU A 216 -2.04 -21.62 -16.53
N ASP A 217 -2.90 -21.90 -15.54
CA ASP A 217 -2.98 -23.17 -14.82
C ASP A 217 -1.60 -23.65 -14.34
N ALA A 218 -0.82 -22.78 -13.71
CA ALA A 218 0.55 -23.11 -13.33
C ALA A 218 0.60 -24.35 -12.40
N PRO A 219 1.49 -25.35 -12.62
CA PRO A 219 1.48 -26.63 -11.89
C PRO A 219 1.57 -26.51 -10.35
N SER A 220 2.31 -25.51 -9.88
CA SER A 220 2.53 -25.22 -8.45
C SER A 220 1.40 -24.40 -7.82
N TRP A 221 0.51 -23.81 -8.63
CA TRP A 221 -0.53 -22.91 -8.15
C TRP A 221 -1.83 -23.66 -7.85
N ARG A 222 -2.16 -23.77 -6.56
CA ARG A 222 -3.38 -24.45 -6.07
C ARG A 222 -3.99 -23.68 -4.90
N PRO A 223 -4.66 -22.53 -5.15
CA PRO A 223 -5.24 -21.72 -4.09
C PRO A 223 -6.32 -22.52 -3.34
N ARG A 224 -6.12 -22.73 -2.04
CA ARG A 224 -7.05 -23.51 -1.18
C ARG A 224 -8.12 -22.65 -0.51
N TRP A 225 -8.05 -21.33 -0.66
CA TRP A 225 -8.98 -20.41 -0.02
C TRP A 225 -10.34 -20.40 -0.72
N LYS A 226 -11.42 -20.57 0.04
CA LYS A 226 -12.79 -20.77 -0.48
C LYS A 226 -13.30 -19.62 -1.37
N TYR A 227 -12.89 -18.38 -1.08
CA TYR A 227 -13.37 -17.18 -1.78
C TYR A 227 -12.40 -16.67 -2.85
N HIS A 228 -11.40 -17.47 -3.22
CA HIS A 228 -10.48 -17.13 -4.29
C HIS A 228 -11.16 -17.32 -5.65
N HIS A 229 -11.07 -16.32 -6.52
CA HIS A 229 -11.51 -16.41 -7.91
C HIS A 229 -10.65 -15.48 -8.77
N TRP A 230 -10.24 -15.94 -9.96
CA TRP A 230 -9.35 -15.20 -10.86
C TRP A 230 -9.85 -13.79 -11.21
N SER A 231 -11.17 -13.61 -11.31
CA SER A 231 -11.78 -12.31 -11.65
C SER A 231 -11.56 -11.27 -10.56
N LEU A 232 -11.50 -11.66 -9.27
CA LEU A 232 -11.23 -10.73 -8.18
C LEU A 232 -9.80 -10.20 -8.27
N SER A 233 -8.83 -11.05 -8.61
CA SER A 233 -7.45 -10.64 -8.85
C SER A 233 -7.32 -9.74 -10.07
N PHE A 234 -8.03 -10.03 -11.17
CA PHE A 234 -8.06 -9.15 -12.34
C PHE A 234 -8.63 -7.77 -12.02
N VAL A 235 -9.80 -7.72 -11.38
CA VAL A 235 -10.45 -6.46 -11.00
C VAL A 235 -9.57 -5.68 -10.05
N GLY A 236 -8.93 -6.34 -9.08
CA GLY A 236 -7.98 -5.71 -8.17
C GLY A 236 -6.79 -5.08 -8.90
N ALA A 237 -6.17 -5.80 -9.84
CA ALA A 237 -5.08 -5.26 -10.65
C ALA A 237 -5.53 -4.06 -11.51
N ALA A 238 -6.69 -4.18 -12.18
CA ALA A 238 -7.24 -3.11 -13.01
C ALA A 238 -7.56 -1.85 -12.18
N LEU A 239 -8.17 -2.02 -11.01
CA LEU A 239 -8.46 -0.90 -10.10
C LEU A 239 -7.19 -0.21 -9.61
N CYS A 240 -6.14 -0.97 -9.27
CA CYS A 240 -4.86 -0.37 -8.88
C CYS A 240 -4.28 0.49 -10.01
N ILE A 241 -4.24 -0.03 -11.25
CA ILE A 241 -3.72 0.71 -12.41
C ILE A 241 -4.57 1.96 -12.71
N VAL A 242 -5.90 1.85 -12.67
CA VAL A 242 -6.80 2.98 -12.89
C VAL A 242 -6.54 4.08 -11.85
N ILE A 243 -6.44 3.73 -10.57
CA ILE A 243 -6.16 4.72 -9.50
C ILE A 243 -4.78 5.36 -9.72
N MET A 244 -3.76 4.61 -10.13
CA MET A 244 -2.45 5.18 -10.46
C MET A 244 -2.56 6.24 -11.57
N PHE A 245 -3.27 5.94 -12.66
CA PHE A 245 -3.51 6.90 -13.75
C PHE A 245 -4.30 8.13 -13.30
N LEU A 246 -5.27 7.96 -12.39
CA LEU A 246 -6.06 9.08 -11.85
C LEU A 246 -5.20 10.04 -11.02
N ILE A 247 -4.27 9.52 -10.22
CA ILE A 247 -3.38 10.35 -9.39
C ILE A 247 -2.28 10.98 -10.25
N SER A 248 -1.59 10.21 -11.09
CA SER A 248 -0.54 10.73 -11.98
C SER A 248 -0.24 9.78 -13.12
N TRP A 249 -0.58 10.21 -14.34
CA TRP A 249 -0.28 9.44 -15.55
C TRP A 249 1.23 9.32 -15.81
N SER A 250 2.00 10.37 -15.55
CA SER A 250 3.44 10.40 -15.85
C SER A 250 4.21 9.43 -14.96
N PHE A 251 3.92 9.44 -13.66
CA PHE A 251 4.52 8.50 -12.71
C PHE A 251 4.13 7.06 -13.03
N THR A 252 2.87 6.83 -13.44
CA THR A 252 2.38 5.51 -13.83
C THR A 252 3.15 4.92 -15.00
N VAL A 253 3.35 5.69 -16.07
CA VAL A 253 4.09 5.23 -17.25
C VAL A 253 5.54 4.89 -16.89
N VAL A 254 6.20 5.74 -16.12
CA VAL A 254 7.59 5.51 -15.67
C VAL A 254 7.68 4.26 -14.78
N ALA A 255 6.74 4.10 -13.83
CA ALA A 255 6.71 2.97 -12.92
C ALA A 255 6.49 1.63 -13.65
N ILE A 256 5.53 1.58 -14.59
CA ILE A 256 5.26 0.39 -15.40
C ILE A 256 6.46 0.06 -16.31
N ALA A 257 7.10 1.08 -16.91
CA ALA A 257 8.29 0.89 -17.72
C ALA A 257 9.45 0.30 -16.88
N LEU A 258 9.68 0.85 -15.68
CA LEU A 258 10.70 0.36 -14.76
C LEU A 258 10.41 -1.08 -14.29
N ALA A 259 9.18 -1.39 -13.90
CA ALA A 259 8.77 -2.73 -13.51
C ALA A 259 8.97 -3.73 -14.66
N SER A 260 8.61 -3.35 -15.88
CA SER A 260 8.80 -4.17 -17.09
C SER A 260 10.29 -4.39 -17.40
N LEU A 261 11.13 -3.37 -17.19
CA LEU A 261 12.58 -3.47 -17.36
C LEU A 261 13.19 -4.43 -16.34
N ILE A 262 12.82 -4.30 -15.06
CA ILE A 262 13.27 -5.21 -14.00
C ILE A 262 12.85 -6.64 -14.31
N TYR A 263 11.58 -6.85 -14.71
CA TYR A 263 11.09 -8.17 -15.09
C TYR A 263 11.90 -8.79 -16.24
N LYS A 264 12.17 -8.02 -17.30
CA LYS A 264 13.02 -8.46 -18.42
C LYS A 264 14.46 -8.73 -17.98
N TYR A 265 15.03 -7.88 -17.14
CA TYR A 265 16.39 -8.04 -16.63
C TYR A 265 16.53 -9.34 -15.82
N VAL A 266 15.57 -9.62 -14.94
CA VAL A 266 15.50 -10.88 -14.18
C VAL A 266 15.32 -12.07 -15.14
N GLY A 267 14.48 -11.96 -16.17
CA GLY A 267 14.32 -13.02 -17.16
C GLY A 267 15.60 -13.33 -17.96
N LEU A 268 16.46 -12.34 -18.20
CA LEU A 268 17.71 -12.49 -18.95
C LEU A 268 18.90 -12.94 -18.09
N LYS A 269 19.00 -12.44 -16.85
CA LYS A 269 20.15 -12.62 -15.95
C LYS A 269 19.88 -13.56 -14.78
N GLY A 270 18.62 -13.92 -14.53
CA GLY A 270 18.25 -14.89 -13.51
C GLY A 270 18.97 -16.20 -13.78
N LYS A 271 19.73 -16.69 -12.79
CA LYS A 271 20.41 -17.98 -12.88
C LYS A 271 19.35 -19.04 -13.22
N ALA A 272 19.63 -19.87 -14.21
CA ALA A 272 18.73 -20.90 -14.75
C ALA A 272 18.39 -22.05 -13.77
N GLY A 273 18.64 -21.89 -12.47
CA GLY A 273 18.39 -22.90 -11.44
C GLY A 273 17.24 -22.46 -10.52
N ASP A 274 16.25 -23.32 -10.36
CA ASP A 274 15.14 -23.30 -9.40
C ASP A 274 13.95 -22.33 -9.57
N TRP A 275 14.12 -21.13 -10.14
CA TRP A 275 12.96 -20.24 -10.33
C TRP A 275 12.30 -20.51 -11.68
N GLY A 276 11.35 -21.44 -11.68
CA GLY A 276 10.54 -21.78 -12.86
C GLY A 276 9.89 -20.53 -13.47
N ASP A 277 10.34 -20.16 -14.66
CA ASP A 277 9.74 -19.10 -15.45
C ASP A 277 8.25 -19.43 -15.66
N GLY A 278 7.35 -18.56 -15.18
CA GLY A 278 5.91 -18.77 -15.26
C GLY A 278 5.44 -19.01 -16.69
N PHE A 279 6.11 -18.39 -17.66
CA PHE A 279 5.86 -18.64 -19.08
C PHE A 279 6.39 -20.00 -19.53
N LYS A 280 7.57 -20.44 -19.10
CA LYS A 280 8.05 -21.82 -19.40
C LYS A 280 7.14 -22.88 -18.79
N SER A 281 6.62 -22.63 -17.58
CA SER A 281 5.64 -23.50 -16.93
C SER A 281 4.33 -23.55 -17.72
N ALA A 282 3.89 -22.40 -18.25
CA ALA A 282 2.73 -22.32 -19.15
C ALA A 282 2.97 -23.00 -20.51
N TYR A 283 4.14 -22.85 -21.12
CA TYR A 283 4.53 -23.55 -22.35
C TYR A 283 4.61 -25.06 -22.11
N PHE A 284 5.15 -25.49 -20.97
CA PHE A 284 5.17 -26.89 -20.56
C PHE A 284 3.75 -27.41 -20.35
N GLN A 285 2.85 -26.64 -19.72
CA GLN A 285 1.42 -26.97 -19.57
C GLN A 285 0.72 -27.10 -20.93
N LEU A 286 0.93 -26.16 -21.85
CA LEU A 286 0.41 -26.22 -23.21
C LEU A 286 0.94 -27.44 -23.96
N ALA A 287 2.23 -27.74 -23.84
CA ALA A 287 2.84 -28.94 -24.40
C ALA A 287 2.27 -30.23 -23.77
N LEU A 288 2.03 -30.25 -22.46
CA LEU A 288 1.53 -31.44 -21.74
C LEU A 288 0.03 -31.65 -21.99
N ARG A 289 -0.76 -30.56 -22.11
CA ARG A 289 -2.16 -30.59 -22.53
C ARG A 289 -2.31 -31.05 -23.97
N SER A 290 -1.49 -30.53 -24.88
CA SER A 290 -1.48 -30.99 -26.27
C SER A 290 -1.06 -32.46 -26.37
N LEU A 291 -0.04 -32.90 -25.65
CA LEU A 291 0.36 -34.31 -25.58
C LEU A 291 -0.73 -35.23 -24.99
N ARG A 292 -1.41 -34.82 -23.91
CA ARG A 292 -2.56 -35.57 -23.36
C ARG A 292 -3.74 -35.63 -24.33
N SER A 293 -4.00 -34.55 -25.06
CA SER A 293 -5.06 -34.55 -26.09
C SER A 293 -4.77 -35.50 -27.25
N LEU A 294 -3.48 -35.76 -27.53
CA LEU A 294 -3.02 -36.75 -28.51
C LEU A 294 -3.06 -38.18 -27.94
N GLY A 295 -2.75 -38.36 -26.65
CA GLY A 295 -2.78 -39.66 -25.96
C GLY A 295 -4.19 -40.17 -25.59
N GLY A 296 -5.21 -39.30 -25.60
CA GLY A 296 -6.61 -39.66 -25.33
C GLY A 296 -7.36 -40.36 -26.48
N LYS A 297 -6.66 -40.75 -27.55
CA LYS A 297 -7.18 -41.59 -28.65
C LYS A 297 -6.39 -42.89 -28.76
N VAL A 298 -6.40 -43.69 -27.70
CA VAL A 298 -6.13 -45.13 -27.82
C VAL A 298 -7.29 -45.84 -27.13
N THR A 299 -8.26 -46.24 -27.96
CA THR A 299 -9.40 -47.15 -27.75
C THR A 299 -10.29 -46.93 -26.52
#